data_AF-A0A355AVW5-F1
#
_entry.id   AF-A0A355AVW5-F1
#
_cell.length_a   1.000
_cell.length_b   1.000
_cell.length_c   1.000
_cell.angle_alpha   90.00
_cell.angle_beta   90.00
_cell.angle_gamma   90.00
#
_symmetry.space_group_name_H-M   'P 1'
#
loop_
_entity.id
_entity.type
_entity.pdbx_description
1 polymer ?
#
loop_
_entity_poly.entity_id
_entity_poly.type
_entity_poly.pdbx_seq_one_letter_code
_entity_poly.pdbx_strand_id
1 'polypeptide(L)' 'RVGQVEDLMGAVVYLASDASRLVTGSALMVDGGWTAV' A
#
# COMPACT_ATOMS: atom_id res chain seq x y z
N ARG A 1 13.48 4.46 7.08
CA ARG A 1 13.32 3.85 8.44
C ARG A 1 12.84 2.42 8.27
N VAL A 2 13.07 1.53 9.24
CA VAL A 2 12.45 0.19 9.19
C VAL A 2 10.94 0.36 9.39
N GLY A 3 10.16 -0.21 8.47
CA GLY A 3 8.70 -0.18 8.53
C GLY A 3 8.17 -1.02 9.69
N GLN A 4 7.05 -0.60 10.25
CA GLN A 4 6.25 -1.32 11.22
C GLN A 4 4.97 -1.82 10.56
N VAL A 5 4.27 -2.75 11.22
CA VAL A 5 3.02 -3.31 10.69
C VAL A 5 1.96 -2.22 10.53
N GLU A 6 1.93 -1.23 11.42
CA GLU A 6 0.97 -0.13 11.41
C GLU A 6 1.08 0.72 10.14
N ASP A 7 2.26 0.76 9.51
CA ASP A 7 2.51 1.59 8.34
C ASP A 7 1.80 1.08 7.07
N LEU A 8 1.52 -0.22 6.98
CA LEU A 8 0.86 -0.84 5.83
C LEU A 8 -0.65 -1.06 6.02
N MET A 9 -1.17 -0.88 7.24
CA MET A 9 -2.58 -1.14 7.55
C MET A 9 -3.54 -0.31 6.70
N GLY A 10 -3.22 0.97 6.45
CA GLY A 10 -4.04 1.83 5.60
C GLY A 10 -4.09 1.34 4.15
N ALA A 11 -2.97 0.86 3.61
CA ALA A 11 -2.90 0.28 2.27
C ALA A 11 -3.72 -1.02 2.17
N VAL A 12 -3.67 -1.87 3.20
CA VAL A 12 -4.49 -3.08 3.27
C VAL A 12 -5.98 -2.74 3.29
N VAL A 13 -6.40 -1.78 4.14
CA VAL A 13 -7.79 -1.34 4.20
C VAL A 13 -8.25 -0.77 2.86
N TYR A 14 -7.44 0.07 2.22
CA TYR A 14 -7.75 0.59 0.89
C TYR A 14 -7.95 -0.54 -0.12
N LEU A 15 -6.99 -1.45 -0.24
CA LEU A 15 -7.03 -2.55 -1.22
C LEU A 15 -8.17 -3.54 -0.95
N ALA A 16 -8.56 -3.74 0.31
CA ALA A 16 -9.67 -4.61 0.70
C ALA A 16 -11.06 -3.95 0.59
N SER A 17 -11.13 -2.65 0.32
CA SER A 17 -12.38 -1.89 0.29
C SER A 17 -12.92 -1.65 -1.12
N ASP A 18 -14.17 -1.21 -1.23
CA ASP A 18 -14.76 -0.79 -2.52
C ASP A 18 -14.03 0.40 -3.17
N ALA A 19 -13.22 1.15 -2.42
CA ALA A 19 -12.44 2.26 -2.95
C ALA A 19 -11.40 1.79 -3.99
N SER A 20 -10.96 0.54 -3.92
CA SER A 20 -10.02 -0.07 -4.88
C SER A 20 -10.72 -0.90 -5.96
N ARG A 21 -12.06 -0.84 -6.13
CA ARG A 21 -12.81 -1.76 -7.02
C ARG A 21 -12.36 -1.78 -8.50
N LEU A 22 -11.67 -0.73 -8.95
CA LEU A 22 -11.10 -0.65 -10.30
C LEU A 22 -9.56 -0.71 -10.32
N VAL A 23 -8.94 -0.93 -9.16
CA VAL A 23 -7.48 -1.01 -9.01
C VAL A 23 -7.09 -2.48 -8.91
N THR A 24 -6.74 -3.04 -10.05
CA THR A 24 -6.28 -4.42 -10.21
C THR A 24 -5.01 -4.48 -11.04
N GLY A 25 -4.26 -5.58 -10.95
CA GLY A 25 -2.98 -5.77 -11.66
C GLY A 25 -1.90 -4.74 -11.31
N SER A 26 -2.07 -4.03 -10.20
CA SER A 26 -1.23 -2.90 -9.78
C SER A 26 -0.58 -3.19 -8.43
N ALA A 27 0.63 -2.67 -8.21
CA ALA A 27 1.32 -2.75 -6.92
C ALA A 27 1.28 -1.39 -6.22
N LEU A 28 0.80 -1.37 -4.97
CA LEU A 28 0.86 -0.19 -4.11
C LEU A 28 2.08 -0.32 -3.19
N MET A 29 3.12 0.45 -3.49
CA MET A 29 4.38 0.41 -2.73
C MET A 29 4.24 1.20 -1.42
N VAL A 30 4.57 0.55 -0.30
CA VAL A 30 4.61 1.14 1.04
C VAL A 30 5.98 0.88 1.65
N ASP A 31 7.00 1.55 1.12
CA ASP A 31 8.41 1.31 1.45
C ASP A 31 9.16 2.59 1.85
N GLY A 32 8.43 3.68 2.09
CA GLY A 32 9.01 4.98 2.42
C GLY A 32 9.75 5.64 1.26
N GLY A 33 9.47 5.25 0.01
CA GLY A 33 10.09 5.80 -1.19
C GLY A 33 11.39 5.11 -1.58
N TRP A 34 11.70 3.95 -0.99
CA TRP A 34 12.92 3.20 -1.31
C TRP A 34 12.97 2.76 -2.77
N THR A 35 11.84 2.32 -3.33
CA THR A 35 11.75 1.89 -4.74
C THR A 35 11.58 3.07 -5.71
N ALA A 36 11.45 4.30 -5.21
CA ALA A 36 11.25 5.47 -6.05
C ALA A 36 12.56 6.05 -6.65
N VAL A 37 13.71 5.45 -6.33
CA VAL A 37 15.05 5.88 -6.77
C VAL A 37 15.77 4.82 -7.58
#